data_AF-A0A2D6XLP8-F1
#
_entry.id   AF-A0A2D6XLP8-F1
#
_cell.length_a   1.000
_cell.length_b   1.000
_cell.length_c   1.000
_cell.angle_alpha   90.00
_cell.angle_beta   90.00
_cell.angle_gamma   90.00
#
_symmetry.space_group_name_H-M   'P 1'
#
loop_
_entity.id
_entity.type
_entity.pdbx_description
1 polymer ?
#
loop_
_entity_poly.entity_id
_entity_poly.type
_entity_poly.pdbx_seq_one_letter_code
_entity_poly.pdbx_strand_id
1 'polypeptide(L)'
;MARNYINEVRLMGITPSKIASALKVSVKNVNQWKTGKAKPPNSLYEPIRNLARRTVYKQLRKGGFSPGTANLKRRSLSTKLPIKWLNTVANTLWKDWNFSFRAYTANPEGWIAKHPNKKIPVEISIKEVRDRIERGIERGRDREDLENY
;
A
#
# COMPACT_ATOMS: atom_id res chain seq x y z
N MET A 1 -8.09 15.96 18.87
CA MET A 1 -8.48 14.60 18.41
C MET A 1 -7.40 13.60 18.79
N ALA A 2 -7.77 12.45 19.34
CA ALA A 2 -6.82 11.37 19.63
C ALA A 2 -6.25 10.76 18.32
N ARG A 3 -4.95 10.46 18.32
CA ARG A 3 -4.23 9.95 17.14
C ARG A 3 -4.60 8.50 16.86
N ASN A 4 -5.03 8.19 15.62
CA ASN A 4 -5.37 6.83 15.21
C ASN A 4 -4.13 6.09 14.67
N TYR A 5 -3.44 5.38 15.55
CA TYR A 5 -2.22 4.62 15.22
C TYR A 5 -2.45 3.46 14.23
N ILE A 6 -3.64 2.85 14.21
CA ILE A 6 -4.00 1.83 13.20
C ILE A 6 -3.99 2.48 11.81
N ASN A 7 -4.51 3.69 11.69
CA ASN A 7 -4.49 4.42 10.43
C ASN A 7 -3.05 4.84 10.05
N GLU A 8 -2.19 5.22 10.99
CA GLU A 8 -0.76 5.49 10.69
C GLU A 8 -0.05 4.28 10.07
N VAL A 9 -0.28 3.07 10.62
CA VAL A 9 0.29 1.83 10.10
C VAL A 9 -0.22 1.56 8.69
N ARG A 10 -1.52 1.76 8.46
CA ARG A 10 -2.14 1.63 7.13
C ARG A 10 -1.55 2.60 6.12
N LEU A 11 -1.31 3.85 6.50
CA LEU A 11 -0.74 4.87 5.61
C LEU A 11 0.65 4.50 5.11
N MET A 12 1.34 3.61 5.82
CA MET A 12 2.63 3.05 5.41
C MET A 12 2.51 1.81 4.53
N GLY A 13 1.31 1.45 4.10
CA GLY A 13 1.04 0.29 3.25
C GLY A 13 1.02 -1.05 3.98
N ILE A 14 0.90 -1.05 5.32
CA ILE A 14 0.71 -2.30 6.07
C ILE A 14 -0.77 -2.67 6.10
N THR A 15 -1.04 -3.92 5.79
CA THR A 15 -2.37 -4.49 5.63
C THR A 15 -3.03 -4.78 6.99
N PRO A 16 -4.38 -4.76 7.06
CA PRO A 16 -5.09 -5.16 8.27
C PRO A 16 -4.76 -6.58 8.75
N SER A 17 -4.44 -7.51 7.84
CA SER A 17 -4.04 -8.88 8.20
C SER A 17 -2.69 -8.94 8.90
N LYS A 18 -1.69 -8.18 8.43
CA LYS A 18 -0.38 -8.08 9.08
C LYS A 18 -0.48 -7.41 10.45
N ILE A 19 -1.33 -6.38 10.58
CA ILE A 19 -1.62 -5.75 11.88
C ILE A 19 -2.28 -6.75 12.82
N ALA A 20 -3.28 -7.49 12.33
CA ALA A 20 -4.01 -8.49 13.10
C ALA A 20 -3.08 -9.60 13.61
N SER A 21 -2.21 -10.12 12.74
CA SER A 21 -1.20 -11.11 13.09
C SER A 21 -0.21 -10.58 14.12
N ALA A 22 0.33 -9.36 13.92
CA ALA A 22 1.27 -8.75 14.86
C ALA A 22 0.68 -8.49 16.25
N LEU A 23 -0.62 -8.21 16.32
CA LEU A 23 -1.34 -7.93 17.56
C LEU A 23 -2.05 -9.16 18.13
N LYS A 24 -1.99 -10.32 17.45
CA LYS A 24 -2.73 -11.56 17.79
C LYS A 24 -4.24 -11.32 17.98
N VAL A 25 -4.85 -10.59 17.05
CA VAL A 25 -6.29 -10.28 17.04
C VAL A 25 -6.93 -10.63 15.69
N SER A 26 -8.25 -10.57 15.61
CA SER A 26 -8.96 -10.78 14.35
C SER A 26 -8.81 -9.59 13.39
N VAL A 27 -8.77 -9.87 12.08
CA VAL A 27 -8.79 -8.82 11.03
C VAL A 27 -10.04 -7.96 11.12
N LYS A 28 -11.17 -8.54 11.54
CA LYS A 28 -12.44 -7.85 11.78
C LYS A 28 -12.26 -6.72 12.81
N ASN A 29 -11.61 -7.01 13.94
CA ASN A 29 -11.38 -6.02 15.00
C ASN A 29 -10.50 -4.87 14.49
N VAL A 30 -9.41 -5.19 13.78
CA VAL A 30 -8.53 -4.17 13.17
C VAL A 30 -9.30 -3.27 12.21
N ASN A 31 -10.18 -3.84 11.39
CA ASN A 31 -11.02 -3.05 10.47
C ASN A 31 -12.02 -2.14 11.22
N GLN A 32 -12.60 -2.59 12.32
CA GLN A 32 -13.48 -1.76 13.14
C GLN A 32 -12.73 -0.59 13.81
N TRP A 33 -11.49 -0.82 14.27
CA TRP A 33 -10.62 0.22 14.83
C TRP A 33 -10.16 1.21 13.76
N LYS A 34 -9.87 0.71 12.55
CA LYS A 34 -9.51 1.52 11.39
C LYS A 34 -10.61 2.52 11.06
N THR A 35 -11.86 2.09 11.01
CA THR A 35 -13.01 2.95 10.66
C THR A 35 -13.53 3.78 11.83
N GLY A 36 -12.94 3.67 13.02
CA GLY A 36 -13.42 4.34 14.23
C GLY A 36 -14.76 3.81 14.74
N LYS A 37 -15.26 2.68 14.20
CA LYS A 37 -16.52 2.03 14.63
C LYS A 37 -16.39 1.41 16.02
N ALA A 38 -15.17 1.00 16.39
CA ALA A 38 -14.85 0.52 17.72
C ALA A 38 -13.49 1.10 18.16
N LYS A 39 -13.30 1.25 19.46
CA LYS A 39 -11.98 1.57 20.04
C LYS A 39 -11.24 0.27 20.36
N PRO A 40 -9.92 0.22 20.16
CA PRO A 40 -9.13 -0.90 20.65
C PRO A 40 -9.16 -0.95 22.19
N PRO A 41 -9.09 -2.15 22.79
CA PRO A 41 -8.91 -2.32 24.23
C PRO A 41 -7.69 -1.53 24.74
N ASN A 42 -7.77 -1.02 25.97
CA ASN A 42 -6.66 -0.26 26.58
C ASN A 42 -5.36 -1.07 26.63
N SER A 43 -5.44 -2.39 26.84
CA SER A 43 -4.29 -3.31 26.83
C SER A 43 -3.56 -3.35 25.48
N LEU A 44 -4.26 -3.05 24.38
CA LEU A 44 -3.70 -3.05 23.03
C LEU A 44 -3.22 -1.67 22.58
N TYR A 45 -3.43 -0.62 23.37
CA TYR A 45 -3.05 0.73 22.99
C TYR A 45 -1.53 0.86 22.75
N GLU A 46 -0.68 0.45 23.70
CA GLU A 46 0.78 0.53 23.52
C GLU A 46 1.34 -0.45 22.50
N PRO A 47 0.85 -1.70 22.38
CA PRO A 47 1.19 -2.56 21.25
C PRO A 47 0.91 -1.91 19.89
N ILE A 48 -0.28 -1.32 19.70
CA ILE A 48 -0.66 -0.63 18.46
C ILE A 48 0.25 0.58 18.20
N ARG A 49 0.51 1.38 19.24
CA ARG A 49 1.39 2.56 19.15
C ARG A 49 2.81 2.18 18.76
N ASN A 50 3.35 1.13 19.35
CA ASN A 50 4.70 0.64 19.07
C ASN A 50 4.81 0.08 17.65
N LEU A 51 3.79 -0.67 17.20
CA LEU A 51 3.71 -1.14 15.83
C LEU A 51 3.72 0.02 14.83
N ALA A 52 2.92 1.07 15.08
CA ALA A 52 2.89 2.29 14.29
C ALA A 52 4.24 2.98 14.24
N ARG A 53 4.86 3.21 15.40
CA ARG A 53 6.20 3.80 15.48
C ARG A 53 7.22 3.04 14.65
N ARG A 54 7.35 1.73 14.88
CA ARG A 54 8.34 0.88 14.20
C ARG A 54 8.13 0.89 12.69
N THR A 55 6.88 0.76 12.25
CA THR A 55 6.53 0.73 10.84
C THR A 55 6.87 2.06 10.15
N VAL A 56 6.38 3.17 10.72
CA VAL A 56 6.57 4.50 10.14
C VAL A 56 8.05 4.86 10.12
N TYR A 57 8.78 4.62 11.22
CA TYR A 57 10.23 4.90 11.24
C TYR A 57 10.99 4.04 10.25
N LYS A 58 10.67 2.75 10.11
CA LYS A 58 11.30 1.88 9.11
C LYS A 58 11.13 2.46 7.70
N GLN A 59 9.92 2.89 7.35
CA GLN A 59 9.65 3.45 6.03
C GLN A 59 10.28 4.82 5.81
N LEU A 60 10.20 5.73 6.78
CA LEU A 60 10.84 7.04 6.68
C LEU A 60 12.36 6.91 6.58
N ARG A 61 12.99 6.01 7.34
CA ARG A 61 14.44 5.80 7.25
C ARG A 61 14.85 5.14 5.93
N LYS A 62 14.05 4.20 5.38
CA LYS A 62 14.24 3.70 4.01
C LYS A 62 14.20 4.83 2.97
N GLY A 63 13.40 5.86 3.20
CA GLY A 63 13.35 7.07 2.37
C GLY A 63 14.49 8.07 2.61
N GLY A 64 15.52 7.72 3.38
CA GLY A 64 16.70 8.56 3.63
C GLY A 64 16.54 9.60 4.73
N PHE A 65 15.44 9.61 5.49
CA PHE A 65 15.26 10.57 6.59
C PHE A 65 16.11 10.17 7.81
N SER A 66 16.83 11.15 8.37
CA SER A 66 17.53 11.00 9.65
C SER A 66 16.54 10.71 10.80
N PRO A 67 16.98 10.15 11.94
CA PRO A 67 16.08 9.87 13.07
C PRO A 67 15.28 11.09 13.56
N GLY A 68 15.92 12.26 13.64
CA GLY A 68 15.28 13.52 14.05
C GLY A 68 14.21 13.95 13.05
N THR A 69 14.54 13.98 11.75
CA THR A 69 13.60 14.36 10.69
C THR A 69 12.45 13.36 10.56
N ALA A 70 12.71 12.06 10.73
CA ALA A 70 11.68 11.03 10.70
C ALA A 70 10.68 11.19 11.86
N ASN A 71 11.13 11.60 13.05
CA ASN A 71 10.24 11.88 14.18
C ASN A 71 9.34 13.10 13.92
N LEU A 72 9.89 14.17 13.35
CA LEU A 72 9.13 15.35 12.95
C LEU A 72 8.09 15.00 11.87
N LYS A 73 8.50 14.28 10.82
CA LYS A 73 7.60 13.82 9.76
C LYS A 73 6.51 12.88 10.27
N ARG A 74 6.81 12.01 11.23
CA ARG A 74 5.79 11.16 11.85
C ARG A 74 4.76 11.97 12.62
N ARG A 75 5.18 13.04 13.30
CA ARG A 75 4.27 13.94 14.01
C ARG A 75 3.39 14.72 13.03
N SER A 76 3.89 15.07 11.84
CA SER A 76 3.13 15.77 10.80
C SER A 76 2.45 14.87 9.76
N LEU A 77 2.48 13.54 9.92
CA LEU A 77 1.79 12.61 9.01
C LEU A 77 0.30 12.93 8.98
N SER A 78 -0.10 13.53 7.86
CA SER A 78 -1.50 13.72 7.47
C SER A 78 -2.22 12.37 7.38
N THR A 79 -3.52 12.36 7.62
CA THR A 79 -4.41 11.19 7.47
C THR A 79 -4.53 10.68 6.03
N LYS A 80 -3.89 11.35 5.06
CA LYS A 80 -3.89 11.02 3.63
C LYS A 80 -2.69 10.14 3.28
N LEU A 81 -2.92 9.12 2.44
CA LEU A 81 -1.88 8.22 1.92
C LEU A 81 -0.72 9.04 1.31
N PRO A 82 0.55 8.57 1.38
CA PRO A 82 1.67 9.29 0.79
C PRO A 82 1.51 9.33 -0.74
N ILE A 83 0.91 10.41 -1.24
CA ILE A 83 0.54 10.64 -2.65
C ILE A 83 1.75 10.41 -3.59
N LYS A 84 2.95 10.79 -3.13
CA LYS A 84 4.19 10.61 -3.92
C LYS A 84 4.49 9.13 -4.20
N TRP A 85 4.34 8.24 -3.22
CA TRP A 85 4.57 6.81 -3.41
C TRP A 85 3.53 6.18 -4.34
N LEU A 86 2.25 6.48 -4.12
CA LEU A 86 1.16 6.02 -5.00
C LEU A 86 1.38 6.47 -6.45
N ASN A 87 1.81 7.72 -6.66
CA ASN A 87 2.14 8.22 -8.00
C ASN A 87 3.32 7.46 -8.61
N THR A 88 4.37 7.15 -7.84
CA THR A 88 5.54 6.42 -8.35
C THR A 88 5.15 5.00 -8.77
N VAL A 89 4.48 4.24 -7.90
CA VAL A 89 4.05 2.87 -8.25
C VAL A 89 3.07 2.88 -9.41
N ALA A 90 2.11 3.81 -9.42
CA ALA A 90 1.16 3.93 -10.53
C ALA A 90 1.87 4.26 -11.85
N ASN A 91 2.88 5.13 -11.84
CA ASN A 91 3.66 5.44 -13.04
C ASN A 91 4.46 4.24 -13.56
N THR A 92 5.10 3.46 -12.68
CA THR A 92 5.86 2.27 -13.08
C THR A 92 4.93 1.24 -13.70
N LEU A 93 3.85 0.87 -13.00
CA LEU A 93 2.89 -0.10 -13.49
C LEU A 93 2.21 0.34 -14.78
N TRP A 94 1.89 1.63 -14.90
CA TRP A 94 1.34 2.20 -16.13
C TRP A 94 2.31 2.06 -17.32
N LYS A 95 3.61 2.31 -17.10
CA LYS A 95 4.65 2.14 -18.14
C LYS A 95 4.78 0.68 -18.56
N ASP A 96 4.86 -0.25 -17.61
CA ASP A 96 5.08 -1.67 -17.91
C ASP A 96 3.86 -2.30 -18.62
N TRP A 97 2.66 -1.91 -18.21
CA TRP A 97 1.42 -2.37 -18.85
C TRP A 97 1.31 -1.86 -20.29
N ASN A 98 1.55 -0.57 -20.50
CA ASN A 98 1.46 0.02 -21.83
C ASN A 98 2.66 -0.33 -22.72
N PHE A 99 3.82 -0.68 -22.14
CA PHE A 99 4.90 -1.32 -22.89
C PHE A 99 4.45 -2.67 -23.45
N SER A 100 3.81 -3.50 -22.62
CA SER A 100 3.27 -4.80 -23.04
C SER A 100 2.20 -4.65 -24.13
N PHE A 101 1.32 -3.66 -24.00
CA PHE A 101 0.33 -3.34 -25.04
C PHE A 101 0.99 -2.91 -26.36
N ARG A 102 1.96 -1.98 -26.31
CA ARG A 102 2.69 -1.52 -27.50
C ARG A 102 3.48 -2.63 -28.18
N ALA A 103 4.11 -3.50 -27.39
CA ALA A 103 4.83 -4.67 -27.91
C ALA A 103 3.88 -5.64 -28.62
N TYR A 104 2.68 -5.85 -28.07
CA TYR A 104 1.63 -6.64 -28.73
C TYR A 104 1.15 -5.98 -30.03
N THR A 105 0.84 -4.68 -30.03
CA THR A 105 0.36 -3.99 -31.25
C THR A 105 1.41 -3.95 -32.37
N ALA A 106 2.70 -3.91 -32.01
CA ALA A 106 3.79 -3.91 -32.98
C ALA A 106 4.05 -5.29 -33.62
N ASN A 107 3.80 -6.38 -32.88
CA ASN A 107 3.92 -7.74 -33.41
C ASN A 107 2.91 -8.69 -32.72
N PRO A 108 1.64 -8.69 -33.16
CA PRO A 108 0.60 -9.52 -32.54
C PRO A 108 0.88 -11.02 -32.67
N GLU A 109 1.38 -11.45 -33.84
CA GLU A 109 1.65 -12.86 -34.15
C GLU A 109 2.77 -13.44 -33.28
N GLY A 110 3.85 -12.66 -33.06
CA GLY A 110 4.97 -13.06 -32.21
C GLY A 110 4.63 -13.18 -30.73
N TRP A 111 3.57 -12.51 -30.26
CA TRP A 111 3.05 -12.62 -28.89
C TRP A 111 2.11 -13.82 -28.72
N ILE A 112 1.23 -14.05 -29.70
CA ILE A 112 0.27 -15.16 -29.72
C ILE A 112 0.99 -16.52 -29.80
N ALA A 113 2.07 -16.62 -30.57
CA ALA A 113 2.88 -17.83 -30.67
C ALA A 113 3.57 -18.23 -29.35
N LYS A 114 3.79 -17.28 -28.43
CA LYS A 114 4.53 -17.53 -27.18
C LYS A 114 3.63 -17.94 -26.01
N HIS A 115 2.32 -17.63 -26.02
CA HIS A 115 1.47 -17.87 -24.84
C HIS A 115 -0.02 -18.07 -25.18
N PRO A 116 -0.50 -19.32 -25.39
CA PRO A 116 -1.91 -19.60 -25.74
C PRO A 116 -2.94 -19.24 -24.66
N ASN A 117 -2.50 -19.03 -23.40
CA ASN A 117 -3.38 -18.73 -22.26
C ASN A 117 -3.21 -17.31 -21.68
N LYS A 118 -2.41 -16.42 -22.31
CA LYS A 118 -2.26 -15.04 -21.82
C LYS A 118 -3.37 -14.15 -22.37
N LYS A 119 -3.98 -13.35 -21.48
CA LYS A 119 -4.95 -12.33 -21.87
C LYS A 119 -4.26 -11.27 -22.74
N ILE A 120 -4.93 -10.87 -23.81
CA ILE A 120 -4.48 -9.78 -24.68
C ILE A 120 -4.30 -8.51 -23.83
N PRO A 121 -3.11 -7.89 -23.83
CA PRO A 121 -2.90 -6.65 -23.10
C PRO A 121 -3.79 -5.56 -23.69
N VAL A 122 -4.33 -4.71 -22.82
CA VAL A 122 -5.12 -3.54 -23.18
C VAL A 122 -4.41 -2.30 -22.66
N GLU A 123 -4.51 -1.21 -23.41
CA GLU A 123 -4.06 0.08 -22.93
C GLU A 123 -4.82 0.44 -21.65
N ILE A 124 -4.10 0.94 -20.66
CA ILE A 124 -4.67 1.32 -19.37
C ILE A 124 -4.32 2.77 -19.05
N SER A 125 -5.28 3.51 -18.51
CA SER A 125 -5.02 4.87 -18.03
C SER A 125 -4.34 4.86 -16.66
N ILE A 126 -3.57 5.91 -16.36
CA ILE A 126 -2.91 6.03 -15.05
C ILE A 126 -3.91 6.11 -13.89
N LYS A 127 -5.12 6.63 -14.14
CA LYS A 127 -6.21 6.68 -13.17
C LYS A 127 -6.67 5.26 -12.82
N GLU A 128 -6.90 4.41 -13.82
CA GLU A 128 -7.30 3.02 -13.59
C GLU A 128 -6.23 2.21 -12.86
N VAL A 129 -4.94 2.49 -13.14
CA VAL A 129 -3.83 1.88 -12.39
C VAL A 129 -3.90 2.29 -10.92
N ARG A 130 -4.10 3.59 -10.61
CA ARG A 130 -4.28 4.07 -9.23
C ARG A 130 -5.47 3.41 -8.54
N ASP A 131 -6.61 3.35 -9.21
CA ASP A 131 -7.81 2.72 -8.65
C ASP A 131 -7.60 1.22 -8.39
N ARG A 132 -6.76 0.54 -9.18
CA ARG A 132 -6.38 -0.86 -8.94
C ARG A 132 -5.43 -1.02 -7.76
N ILE A 133 -4.44 -0.12 -7.61
CA ILE A 133 -3.53 -0.11 -6.47
C ILE A 133 -4.32 0.15 -5.19
N GLU A 134 -5.18 1.17 -5.18
CA GLU A 134 -6.01 1.53 -4.02
C GLU A 134 -6.95 0.37 -3.63
N ARG A 135 -7.65 -0.25 -4.60
CA ARG A 135 -8.44 -1.46 -4.35
C ARG A 135 -7.58 -2.64 -3.88
N GLY A 136 -6.35 -2.76 -4.36
CA GLY A 136 -5.39 -3.77 -3.91
C GLY A 136 -5.03 -3.59 -2.43
N ILE A 137 -4.72 -2.36 -2.03
CA ILE A 137 -4.46 -1.99 -0.63
C ILE A 137 -5.71 -2.28 0.23
N GLU A 138 -6.90 -1.95 -0.25
CA GLU A 138 -8.15 -2.24 0.44
C GLU A 138 -8.41 -3.74 0.61
N ARG A 139 -8.08 -4.54 -0.41
CA ARG A 139 -8.16 -6.01 -0.39
C ARG A 139 -7.01 -6.68 0.35
N GLY A 140 -6.06 -5.91 0.88
CA GLY A 140 -4.97 -6.42 1.72
C GLY A 140 -3.73 -6.88 0.97
N ARG A 141 -3.50 -6.42 -0.27
CA ARG A 141 -2.17 -6.48 -0.89
C ARG A 141 -1.24 -5.49 -0.21
N ASP A 142 -0.04 -5.95 0.09
CA ASP A 142 0.93 -5.08 0.73
C ASP A 142 1.70 -4.23 -0.28
N ARG A 143 2.46 -3.26 0.22
CA ARG A 143 3.25 -2.37 -0.61
C ARG A 143 4.32 -3.09 -1.43
N GLU A 144 4.90 -4.16 -0.91
CA GLU A 144 5.96 -4.92 -1.58
C GLU A 144 5.36 -5.76 -2.73
N ASP A 145 4.18 -6.35 -2.52
CA ASP A 145 3.38 -6.99 -3.57
C ASP A 145 2.98 -6.02 -4.69
N LEU A 146 2.72 -4.75 -4.33
CA LEU A 146 2.34 -3.71 -5.29
C LEU A 146 3.54 -3.10 -6.01
N GLU A 147 4.72 -3.12 -5.39
CA GLU A 147 5.98 -2.64 -5.99
C GLU A 147 6.64 -3.70 -6.89
N ASN A 148 6.33 -4.99 -6.70
CA ASN A 148 6.91 -6.12 -7.45
C ASN A 148 5.97 -6.71 -8.52
N TYR A 149 5.03 -5.92 -9.05
CA TYR A 149 4.09 -6.37 -10.10
C TYR A 149 4.75 -6.45 -11.48
#